data_AF-A0A813WBD8-F1
#
_entry.id   AF-A0A813WBD8-F1
#
_cell.length_a   1.000
_cell.length_b   1.000
_cell.length_c   1.000
_cell.angle_alpha   90.00
_cell.angle_beta   90.00
_cell.angle_gamma   90.00
#
_symmetry.space_group_name_H-M   'P 1'
#
loop_
_entity.id
_entity.type
_entity.pdbx_description
1 polymer ?
#
loop_
_entity_poly.entity_id
_entity_poly.type
_entity_poly.pdbx_seq_one_letter_code
_entity_poly.pdbx_strand_id
1 'polypeptide(L)'
;MVDINDCLSILDGRLKQLTTFIVQLKYIGDSSSISRNMDEVHNLKYFSLTCYEYIDNYDDVIVPLLRRMTHLEKLTLYLRVLNRSSFINGTHLHNEILVHMPQLHTFIFYISTENDINESVHRISNDDIQQTFTHTRYARTGCMSWDVHEWKYDNNSTFSVIEYSHLISLDIKRVYLDYIAQFLLETKAHLPRLTELKVNYDQLKTVTKNFTRDATRRNCSKVERLIVEESTVFSKDVYQYFPSL
;
A
#
# COMPACT_ATOMS: atom_id res chain seq x y z
N MET A 1 -6.12 -18.36 20.67
CA MET A 1 -5.67 -17.62 19.47
C MET A 1 -6.95 -17.09 18.84
N VAL A 2 -7.07 -15.78 18.63
CA VAL A 2 -8.33 -15.19 18.10
C VAL A 2 -8.20 -15.10 16.59
N ASP A 3 -9.00 -15.89 15.89
CA ASP A 3 -9.11 -15.87 14.43
C ASP A 3 -10.03 -14.72 13.97
N ILE A 4 -9.89 -14.27 12.73
CA ILE A 4 -10.84 -13.33 12.11
C ILE A 4 -12.26 -13.89 12.15
N ASN A 5 -12.41 -15.23 12.04
CA ASN A 5 -13.70 -15.91 12.18
C ASN A 5 -14.28 -15.76 13.59
N ASP A 6 -13.45 -15.78 14.63
CA ASP A 6 -13.90 -15.53 16.00
C ASP A 6 -14.40 -14.08 16.13
N CYS A 7 -13.67 -13.12 15.55
CA CYS A 7 -14.11 -11.72 15.55
C CYS A 7 -15.44 -11.51 14.80
N LEU A 8 -15.60 -12.17 13.65
CA LEU A 8 -16.80 -12.05 12.82
C LEU A 8 -18.01 -12.79 13.43
N SER A 9 -17.80 -13.97 14.02
CA SER A 9 -18.85 -14.73 14.70
C SER A 9 -19.35 -14.06 15.97
N ILE A 10 -18.49 -13.35 16.71
CA ILE A 10 -18.91 -12.51 17.85
C ILE A 10 -19.86 -11.38 17.41
N LEU A 11 -19.76 -10.96 16.15
CA LEU A 11 -20.53 -9.84 15.60
C LEU A 11 -21.70 -10.27 14.71
N ASP A 12 -21.97 -11.57 14.63
CA ASP A 12 -23.03 -12.15 13.81
C ASP A 12 -24.40 -11.52 14.17
N GLY A 13 -25.05 -10.92 13.17
CA GLY A 13 -26.30 -10.17 13.30
C GLY A 13 -26.17 -8.68 13.66
N ARG A 14 -24.99 -8.22 14.10
CA ARG A 14 -24.72 -6.79 14.44
C ARG A 14 -23.85 -6.07 13.41
N LEU A 15 -23.16 -6.81 12.53
CA LEU A 15 -22.32 -6.24 11.47
C LEU A 15 -23.09 -5.27 10.57
N LYS A 16 -24.36 -5.58 10.24
CA LYS A 16 -25.23 -4.71 9.45
C LYS A 16 -25.47 -3.32 10.05
N GLN A 17 -25.29 -3.16 11.36
CA GLN A 17 -25.50 -1.91 12.09
C GLN A 17 -24.21 -1.09 12.25
N LEU A 18 -23.05 -1.69 11.92
CA LEU A 18 -21.75 -1.05 12.06
C LEU A 18 -21.40 -0.27 10.80
N THR A 19 -20.98 0.98 10.97
CA THR A 19 -20.37 1.78 9.91
C THR A 19 -18.85 1.64 9.89
N THR A 20 -18.25 1.30 11.04
CA THR A 20 -16.80 1.16 11.23
C THR A 20 -16.49 -0.18 11.88
N PHE A 21 -15.50 -0.88 11.34
CA PHE A 21 -15.00 -2.11 11.91
C PHE A 21 -13.46 -2.15 11.89
N ILE A 22 -12.86 -2.31 13.06
CA ILE A 22 -11.41 -2.34 13.24
C ILE A 22 -11.06 -3.68 13.85
N VAL A 23 -10.20 -4.42 13.14
CA VAL A 23 -9.74 -5.74 13.53
C VAL A 23 -8.23 -5.70 13.65
N GLN A 24 -7.74 -6.12 14.81
CA GLN A 24 -6.32 -6.30 15.08
C GLN A 24 -6.08 -7.76 15.43
N LEU A 25 -5.44 -8.48 14.53
CA LEU A 25 -5.13 -9.88 14.66
C LEU A 25 -3.64 -10.02 14.94
N LYS A 26 -3.31 -10.86 15.93
CA LYS A 26 -1.93 -11.27 16.12
C LYS A 26 -1.53 -12.27 15.03
N TYR A 27 -2.39 -13.23 14.73
CA TYR A 27 -2.14 -14.30 13.77
C TYR A 27 -3.44 -14.69 13.05
N ILE A 28 -3.36 -14.96 11.75
CA ILE A 28 -4.43 -15.60 10.99
C ILE A 28 -3.91 -17.01 10.68
N GLY A 29 -4.41 -18.00 11.40
CA GLY A 29 -4.06 -19.39 11.15
C GLY A 29 -4.64 -19.90 9.85
N ASP A 30 -4.31 -21.15 9.54
CA ASP A 30 -4.76 -21.94 8.40
C ASP A 30 -6.29 -21.87 8.22
N SER A 31 -6.75 -20.79 7.56
CA SER A 31 -8.13 -20.33 7.65
C SER A 31 -8.92 -20.82 6.44
N SER A 32 -9.02 -22.14 6.35
CA SER A 32 -9.85 -22.85 5.38
C SER A 32 -11.36 -22.58 5.50
N SER A 33 -11.81 -21.64 6.37
CA SER A 33 -13.21 -21.55 6.81
C SER A 33 -13.85 -20.14 6.88
N ILE A 34 -13.29 -19.12 6.24
CA ILE A 34 -13.89 -17.75 6.20
C ILE A 34 -15.27 -17.67 5.49
N SER A 35 -15.76 -18.76 4.90
CA SER A 35 -16.85 -18.69 3.93
C SER A 35 -18.28 -18.52 4.47
N ARG A 36 -18.56 -18.67 5.78
CA ARG A 36 -19.96 -18.96 6.21
C ARG A 36 -20.84 -17.79 6.70
N ASN A 37 -20.30 -16.68 7.22
CA ASN A 37 -21.14 -15.65 7.89
C ASN A 37 -21.01 -14.21 7.34
N MET A 38 -20.56 -14.05 6.09
CA MET A 38 -20.04 -12.74 5.63
C MET A 38 -21.01 -11.88 4.79
N ASP A 39 -22.26 -12.28 4.59
CA ASP A 39 -23.21 -11.47 3.81
C ASP A 39 -23.58 -10.14 4.51
N GLU A 40 -23.15 -9.95 5.76
CA GLU A 40 -23.49 -8.81 6.60
C GLU A 40 -22.53 -7.61 6.51
N VAL A 41 -21.38 -7.73 5.82
CA VAL A 41 -20.34 -6.68 5.79
C VAL A 41 -20.59 -5.58 4.75
N HIS A 42 -21.66 -5.67 3.96
CA HIS A 42 -21.93 -4.76 2.84
C HIS A 42 -22.18 -3.31 3.27
N ASN A 43 -22.60 -3.05 4.52
CA ASN A 43 -22.88 -1.70 5.03
C ASN A 43 -21.66 -0.98 5.61
N LEU A 44 -20.51 -1.66 5.72
CA LEU A 44 -19.31 -1.03 6.28
C LEU A 44 -18.80 0.09 5.38
N LYS A 45 -18.58 1.25 5.99
CA LYS A 45 -17.93 2.41 5.35
C LYS A 45 -16.44 2.47 5.68
N TYR A 46 -16.06 2.00 6.86
CA TYR A 46 -14.67 2.05 7.34
C TYR A 46 -14.23 0.66 7.80
N PHE A 47 -13.19 0.12 7.19
CA PHE A 47 -12.58 -1.14 7.61
C PHE A 47 -11.09 -0.97 7.85
N SER A 48 -10.60 -1.53 8.95
CA SER A 48 -9.18 -1.60 9.25
C SER A 48 -8.82 -3.02 9.66
N LEU A 49 -7.88 -3.63 8.96
CA LEU A 49 -7.30 -4.92 9.32
C LEU A 49 -5.81 -4.75 9.57
N THR A 50 -5.35 -5.18 10.73
CA THR A 50 -3.94 -5.22 11.09
C THR A 50 -3.56 -6.63 11.52
N CYS A 51 -2.69 -7.27 10.76
CA CYS A 51 -2.09 -8.55 11.10
C CYS A 51 -0.61 -8.33 11.44
N TYR A 52 -0.23 -8.68 12.67
CA TYR A 52 1.13 -8.49 13.16
C TYR A 52 2.08 -9.64 12.80
N GLU A 53 1.54 -10.85 12.71
CA GLU A 53 2.25 -12.02 12.20
C GLU A 53 1.92 -12.27 10.72
N TYR A 54 2.58 -13.27 10.15
CA TYR A 54 2.47 -13.60 8.74
C TYR A 54 1.18 -14.35 8.40
N ILE A 55 0.70 -14.12 7.19
CA ILE A 55 -0.47 -14.75 6.58
C ILE A 55 0.01 -15.45 5.31
N ASP A 56 -0.21 -16.76 5.18
CA ASP A 56 0.13 -17.53 3.99
C ASP A 56 -1.04 -17.62 2.98
N ASN A 57 -2.27 -17.36 3.43
CA ASN A 57 -3.52 -17.54 2.69
C ASN A 57 -4.14 -16.24 2.18
N TYR A 58 -3.35 -15.18 1.97
CA TYR A 58 -3.85 -13.84 1.60
C TYR A 58 -4.87 -13.86 0.44
N ASP A 59 -4.59 -14.59 -0.65
CA ASP A 59 -5.48 -14.65 -1.82
C ASP A 59 -6.78 -15.43 -1.55
N ASP A 60 -6.74 -16.41 -0.65
CA ASP A 60 -7.89 -17.27 -0.34
C ASP A 60 -8.81 -16.67 0.73
N VAL A 61 -8.27 -15.75 1.53
CA VAL A 61 -8.87 -15.31 2.79
C VAL A 61 -9.15 -13.81 2.79
N ILE A 62 -8.10 -13.02 2.58
CA ILE A 62 -8.18 -11.57 2.68
C ILE A 62 -8.85 -10.99 1.44
N VAL A 63 -8.46 -11.43 0.26
CA VAL A 63 -9.03 -10.92 -1.00
C VAL A 63 -10.55 -11.17 -1.09
N PRO A 64 -11.08 -12.39 -0.86
CA PRO A 64 -12.51 -12.64 -0.96
C PRO A 64 -13.32 -11.89 0.12
N LEU A 65 -12.76 -11.70 1.31
CA LEU A 65 -13.34 -10.87 2.36
C LEU A 65 -13.53 -9.43 1.89
N LEU A 66 -12.45 -8.83 1.37
CA LEU A 66 -12.45 -7.44 0.92
C LEU A 66 -13.39 -7.22 -0.27
N ARG A 67 -13.45 -8.17 -1.21
CA ARG A 67 -14.37 -8.11 -2.36
C ARG A 67 -15.84 -7.96 -1.98
N ARG A 68 -16.23 -8.40 -0.78
CA ARG A 68 -17.62 -8.29 -0.29
C ARG A 68 -17.93 -6.93 0.33
N MET A 69 -16.92 -6.13 0.66
CA MET A 69 -17.06 -4.82 1.32
C MET A 69 -17.15 -3.68 0.30
N THR A 70 -18.15 -3.74 -0.58
CA THR A 70 -18.24 -2.90 -1.80
C THR A 70 -18.55 -1.42 -1.54
N HIS A 71 -19.10 -1.08 -0.37
CA HIS A 71 -19.44 0.30 0.03
C HIS A 71 -18.36 0.98 0.89
N LEU A 72 -17.16 0.38 0.98
CA LEU A 72 -16.09 0.98 1.77
C LEU A 72 -15.70 2.34 1.21
N GLU A 73 -15.72 3.32 2.10
CA GLU A 73 -15.24 4.68 1.91
C GLU A 73 -13.77 4.81 2.34
N LYS A 74 -13.36 3.99 3.31
CA LYS A 74 -11.99 3.91 3.80
C LYS A 74 -11.60 2.48 4.15
N LEU A 75 -10.40 2.10 3.71
CA LEU A 75 -9.79 0.81 3.96
C LEU A 75 -8.37 1.02 4.48
N THR A 76 -8.06 0.45 5.63
CA THR A 76 -6.69 0.35 6.15
C THR A 76 -6.30 -1.11 6.22
N LEU A 77 -5.25 -1.53 5.54
CA LEU A 77 -4.70 -2.87 5.68
C LEU A 77 -3.25 -2.78 6.10
N TYR A 78 -2.90 -3.57 7.09
CA TYR A 78 -1.53 -3.80 7.53
C TYR A 78 -1.34 -5.31 7.58
N LEU A 79 -0.67 -5.86 6.59
CA LEU A 79 -0.54 -7.29 6.38
C LEU A 79 0.94 -7.67 6.29
N ARG A 80 1.26 -8.86 6.77
CA ARG A 80 2.50 -9.56 6.44
C ARG A 80 2.12 -10.84 5.74
N VAL A 81 2.59 -11.07 4.52
CA VAL A 81 2.21 -12.21 3.70
C VAL A 81 3.43 -13.11 3.49
N LEU A 82 3.29 -14.40 3.80
CA LEU A 82 4.31 -15.43 3.57
C LEU A 82 3.96 -16.25 2.34
N ASN A 83 4.99 -16.84 1.72
CA ASN A 83 4.86 -17.98 0.78
C ASN A 83 3.91 -17.77 -0.39
N ARG A 84 3.74 -16.51 -0.80
CA ARG A 84 2.94 -16.19 -1.97
C ARG A 84 3.78 -16.38 -3.22
N SER A 85 3.26 -17.13 -4.19
CA SER A 85 3.95 -17.41 -5.46
C SER A 85 4.22 -16.17 -6.33
N SER A 86 3.56 -15.05 -6.03
CA SER A 86 3.71 -13.80 -6.76
C SER A 86 3.69 -12.59 -5.85
N PHE A 87 4.35 -11.52 -6.29
CA PHE A 87 4.36 -10.25 -5.60
C PHE A 87 2.98 -9.59 -5.64
N ILE A 88 2.57 -8.93 -4.54
CA ILE A 88 1.32 -8.16 -4.48
C ILE A 88 1.60 -6.80 -5.09
N ASN A 89 1.67 -6.83 -6.42
CA ASN A 89 1.64 -5.63 -7.22
C ASN A 89 0.24 -5.02 -7.12
N GLY A 90 0.10 -3.78 -7.52
CA GLY A 90 -1.15 -3.05 -7.47
C GLY A 90 -1.96 -3.19 -8.76
N THR A 91 -1.47 -3.91 -9.78
CA THR A 91 -2.39 -4.54 -10.76
C THR A 91 -3.22 -5.55 -10.00
N HIS A 92 -2.58 -6.38 -9.17
CA HIS A 92 -3.24 -7.28 -8.26
C HIS A 92 -4.09 -6.51 -7.25
N LEU A 93 -3.58 -5.49 -6.54
CA LEU A 93 -4.44 -4.67 -5.66
C LEU A 93 -5.63 -4.06 -6.40
N HIS A 94 -5.42 -3.57 -7.63
CA HIS A 94 -6.49 -3.02 -8.42
C HIS A 94 -7.55 -4.06 -8.75
N ASN A 95 -7.14 -5.14 -9.39
CA ASN A 95 -8.02 -6.16 -9.96
C ASN A 95 -8.70 -6.98 -8.87
N GLU A 96 -8.01 -7.19 -7.75
CA GLU A 96 -8.47 -8.09 -6.69
C GLU A 96 -9.21 -7.35 -5.57
N ILE A 97 -8.87 -6.09 -5.31
CA ILE A 97 -9.47 -5.32 -4.20
C ILE A 97 -10.18 -4.08 -4.73
N LEU A 98 -9.45 -3.18 -5.38
CA LEU A 98 -9.92 -1.81 -5.54
C LEU A 98 -11.05 -1.68 -6.57
N VAL A 99 -11.02 -2.46 -7.66
CA VAL A 99 -12.10 -2.47 -8.68
C VAL A 99 -13.46 -2.84 -8.08
N HIS A 100 -13.47 -3.53 -6.94
CA HIS A 100 -14.68 -3.94 -6.23
C HIS A 100 -15.17 -2.90 -5.21
N MET A 101 -14.44 -1.80 -5.01
CA MET A 101 -14.75 -0.77 -4.01
C MET A 101 -14.87 0.63 -4.66
N PRO A 102 -15.89 0.88 -5.49
CA PRO A 102 -16.03 2.12 -6.25
C PRO A 102 -16.18 3.38 -5.38
N GLN A 103 -16.55 3.23 -4.10
CA GLN A 103 -16.73 4.33 -3.15
C GLN A 103 -15.47 4.61 -2.33
N LEU A 104 -14.36 3.90 -2.57
CA LEU A 104 -13.18 3.99 -1.73
C LEU A 104 -12.40 5.30 -1.98
N HIS A 105 -12.50 6.22 -1.02
CA HIS A 105 -11.78 7.50 -1.04
C HIS A 105 -10.51 7.51 -0.22
N THR A 106 -10.28 6.52 0.64
CA THR A 106 -9.06 6.44 1.44
C THR A 106 -8.61 5.00 1.52
N PHE A 107 -7.48 4.72 0.89
CA PHE A 107 -6.83 3.42 1.00
C PHE A 107 -5.49 3.60 1.69
N ILE A 108 -5.31 2.98 2.85
CA ILE A 108 -4.04 2.94 3.56
C ILE A 108 -3.60 1.50 3.51
N PHE A 109 -2.47 1.24 2.88
CA PHE A 109 -2.01 -0.12 2.66
C PHE A 109 -0.59 -0.27 3.18
N TYR A 110 -0.34 -1.38 3.85
CA TYR A 110 0.97 -1.83 4.29
C TYR A 110 1.02 -3.31 4.03
N ILE A 111 1.99 -3.76 3.24
CA ILE A 111 2.16 -5.17 2.95
C ILE A 111 3.61 -5.63 2.95
N SER A 112 4.04 -6.23 4.05
CA SER A 112 5.34 -6.92 4.04
C SER A 112 5.15 -8.28 3.38
N THR A 113 5.73 -8.53 2.22
CA THR A 113 5.85 -9.89 1.70
C THR A 113 7.18 -10.45 2.15
N GLU A 114 7.20 -11.64 2.73
CA GLU A 114 8.41 -12.40 3.00
C GLU A 114 8.28 -13.72 2.25
N ASN A 115 9.26 -14.03 1.39
CA ASN A 115 9.33 -15.33 0.77
C ASN A 115 10.37 -16.13 1.54
N ASP A 116 10.02 -17.30 2.06
CA ASP A 116 11.02 -18.20 2.62
C ASP A 116 12.03 -18.51 1.49
N ILE A 117 13.25 -17.96 1.62
CA ILE A 117 14.34 -18.10 0.66
C ILE A 117 14.96 -19.49 0.81
N ASN A 118 14.13 -20.53 0.74
CA ASN A 118 14.55 -21.91 0.60
C ASN A 118 13.94 -22.41 -0.71
N GLU A 119 14.81 -22.47 -1.72
CA GLU A 119 14.57 -23.13 -3.01
C GLU A 119 13.79 -22.30 -4.06
N SER A 120 14.54 -21.45 -4.76
CA SER A 120 14.41 -21.25 -6.21
C SER A 120 13.01 -20.99 -6.80
N VAL A 121 12.32 -19.92 -6.42
CA VAL A 121 11.17 -19.41 -7.22
C VAL A 121 11.12 -17.87 -7.23
N HIS A 122 11.18 -17.34 -8.46
CA HIS A 122 10.89 -15.98 -8.92
C HIS A 122 11.28 -14.78 -8.04
N ARG A 123 12.49 -14.26 -8.31
CA ARG A 123 12.85 -12.86 -8.05
C ARG A 123 11.74 -11.95 -8.60
N ILE A 124 11.24 -11.06 -7.75
CA ILE A 124 10.31 -9.99 -8.13
C ILE A 124 10.95 -9.23 -9.30
N SER A 125 10.35 -9.29 -10.49
CA SER A 125 10.88 -8.55 -11.63
C SER A 125 10.50 -7.07 -11.48
N ASN A 126 11.33 -6.18 -11.99
CA ASN A 126 10.98 -4.75 -12.05
C ASN A 126 9.65 -4.53 -12.78
N ASP A 127 9.33 -5.39 -13.76
CA ASP A 127 8.07 -5.36 -14.49
C ASP A 127 6.87 -5.64 -13.57
N ASP A 128 7.00 -6.56 -12.61
CA ASP A 128 5.94 -6.88 -11.64
C ASP A 128 5.66 -5.70 -10.70
N ILE A 129 6.71 -5.04 -10.18
CA ILE A 129 6.58 -3.85 -9.33
C ILE A 129 6.03 -2.67 -10.15
N GLN A 130 6.34 -2.59 -11.44
CA GLN A 130 5.98 -1.45 -12.28
C GLN A 130 4.57 -1.57 -12.86
N GLN A 131 4.08 -2.80 -13.11
CA GLN A 131 2.68 -3.04 -13.44
C GLN A 131 1.75 -2.60 -12.31
N THR A 132 2.22 -2.65 -11.05
CA THR A 132 1.50 -2.34 -9.80
C THR A 132 0.57 -1.13 -9.88
N PHE A 133 0.83 -0.17 -10.73
CA PHE A 133 0.14 1.10 -10.63
C PHE A 133 -0.48 1.54 -11.94
N THR A 134 -0.32 0.77 -13.03
CA THR A 134 -0.72 1.15 -14.40
C THR A 134 -2.21 1.45 -14.61
N HIS A 135 -3.09 1.14 -13.64
CA HIS A 135 -4.54 1.11 -13.87
C HIS A 135 -5.42 1.88 -12.88
N THR A 136 -4.91 2.72 -11.96
CA THR A 136 -5.72 3.08 -10.78
C THR A 136 -5.86 4.55 -10.36
N ARG A 137 -7.11 5.03 -10.40
CA ARG A 137 -7.60 6.30 -9.83
C ARG A 137 -7.91 6.16 -8.32
N TYR A 138 -6.91 6.25 -7.43
CA TYR A 138 -7.18 6.24 -5.98
C TYR A 138 -6.48 7.32 -5.19
N ALA A 139 -7.03 7.54 -3.99
CA ALA A 139 -6.99 8.80 -3.29
C ALA A 139 -6.07 8.89 -2.07
N ARG A 140 -5.49 7.78 -1.61
CA ARG A 140 -4.30 7.68 -0.73
C ARG A 140 -3.70 6.28 -0.96
N THR A 141 -2.38 6.11 -0.87
CA THR A 141 -1.66 4.85 -1.05
C THR A 141 -0.47 4.87 -0.11
N GLY A 142 0.01 3.71 0.32
CA GLY A 142 1.23 3.49 1.08
C GLY A 142 1.65 2.05 0.76
N CYS A 143 2.94 1.71 0.75
CA CYS A 143 3.34 0.35 0.35
C CYS A 143 4.77 0.01 0.82
N MET A 144 4.95 -0.83 1.86
CA MET A 144 6.24 -1.22 2.46
C MET A 144 6.62 -2.68 2.15
N SER A 145 7.79 -3.00 1.59
CA SER A 145 8.25 -4.39 1.30
C SER A 145 9.66 -4.65 1.89
N TRP A 146 10.01 -5.91 2.20
CA TRP A 146 11.37 -6.35 2.59
C TRP A 146 11.88 -7.62 1.84
N ASP A 147 12.85 -7.50 0.91
CA ASP A 147 14.01 -8.37 0.62
C ASP A 147 15.22 -7.59 0.02
N VAL A 148 16.44 -7.91 0.47
CA VAL A 148 17.70 -7.22 0.12
C VAL A 148 18.35 -7.82 -1.13
N HIS A 149 18.49 -7.02 -2.19
CA HIS A 149 19.65 -7.05 -3.11
C HIS A 149 19.84 -5.69 -3.79
N GLU A 150 21.09 -5.29 -4.02
CA GLU A 150 21.49 -4.05 -4.67
C GLU A 150 21.35 -4.20 -6.20
N TRP A 151 20.47 -3.41 -6.86
CA TRP A 151 20.23 -3.50 -8.30
C TRP A 151 20.59 -2.20 -9.04
N LYS A 152 21.26 -2.35 -10.19
CA LYS A 152 21.54 -1.26 -11.14
C LYS A 152 20.32 -1.01 -12.02
N TYR A 153 19.87 0.23 -12.06
CA TYR A 153 18.67 0.69 -12.75
C TYR A 153 18.95 0.91 -14.26
N ASP A 154 18.17 0.27 -15.13
CA ASP A 154 18.22 0.50 -16.59
C ASP A 154 17.08 1.44 -17.01
N ASN A 155 17.43 2.57 -17.62
CA ASN A 155 16.61 3.79 -17.66
C ASN A 155 15.77 3.92 -18.95
N ASN A 156 15.63 2.85 -19.74
CA ASN A 156 15.24 2.94 -21.15
C ASN A 156 13.84 2.40 -21.51
N SER A 157 13.02 2.01 -20.54
CA SER A 157 11.65 1.54 -20.80
C SER A 157 10.64 2.70 -20.74
N THR A 158 10.05 3.02 -21.89
CA THR A 158 9.01 4.05 -22.07
C THR A 158 7.66 3.53 -21.57
N PHE A 159 7.46 3.56 -20.25
CA PHE A 159 6.18 3.23 -19.63
C PHE A 159 5.26 4.45 -19.52
N SER A 160 3.95 4.21 -19.57
CA SER A 160 2.93 5.23 -19.36
C SER A 160 2.95 5.73 -17.92
N VAL A 161 2.99 7.05 -17.75
CA VAL A 161 2.88 7.72 -16.44
C VAL A 161 1.50 7.44 -15.86
N ILE A 162 1.47 7.03 -14.59
CA ILE A 162 0.24 6.73 -13.87
C ILE A 162 -0.24 7.95 -13.13
N GLU A 163 -1.47 8.38 -13.38
CA GLU A 163 -2.05 9.48 -12.62
C GLU A 163 -2.88 9.01 -11.43
N TYR A 164 -2.50 9.51 -10.25
CA TYR A 164 -3.28 9.36 -9.03
C TYR A 164 -3.98 10.68 -8.71
N SER A 165 -5.00 10.99 -9.49
CA SER A 165 -5.73 12.25 -9.49
C SER A 165 -6.31 12.64 -8.13
N HIS A 166 -6.52 11.67 -7.25
CA HIS A 166 -7.13 11.87 -5.95
C HIS A 166 -6.17 11.69 -4.78
N LEU A 167 -4.91 11.28 -5.01
CA LEU A 167 -3.96 10.92 -3.94
C LEU A 167 -3.63 12.11 -3.05
N ILE A 168 -4.10 12.15 -1.80
CA ILE A 168 -3.89 13.30 -0.89
C ILE A 168 -2.81 13.03 0.17
N SER A 169 -2.61 11.79 0.60
CA SER A 169 -1.56 11.41 1.57
C SER A 169 -0.93 10.08 1.16
N LEU A 170 0.39 10.01 1.31
CA LEU A 170 1.22 8.86 0.96
C LEU A 170 2.11 8.52 2.17
N ASP A 171 1.94 7.32 2.74
CA ASP A 171 2.82 6.81 3.81
C ASP A 171 3.71 5.69 3.29
N ILE A 172 4.98 6.03 3.09
CA ILE A 172 6.03 5.19 2.54
C ILE A 172 7.27 5.20 3.44
N LYS A 173 7.08 5.18 4.77
CA LYS A 173 8.20 5.28 5.73
C LYS A 173 9.14 4.06 5.79
N ARG A 174 8.67 2.83 5.51
CA ARG A 174 9.53 1.62 5.62
C ARG A 174 9.40 0.75 4.38
N VAL A 175 9.46 1.40 3.24
CA VAL A 175 9.31 0.79 1.92
C VAL A 175 10.66 0.65 1.24
N TYR A 176 10.72 -0.12 0.15
CA TYR A 176 11.91 -0.09 -0.70
C TYR A 176 12.09 1.22 -1.43
N LEU A 177 13.36 1.56 -1.62
CA LEU A 177 13.77 2.72 -2.41
C LEU A 177 13.06 2.78 -3.77
N ASP A 178 12.82 1.62 -4.38
CA ASP A 178 12.12 1.51 -5.68
C ASP A 178 10.67 1.96 -5.61
N TYR A 179 9.94 1.69 -4.52
CA TYR A 179 8.58 2.23 -4.32
C TYR A 179 8.60 3.75 -4.20
N ILE A 180 9.54 4.29 -3.44
CA ILE A 180 9.70 5.73 -3.27
C ILE A 180 10.01 6.35 -4.63
N ALA A 181 10.92 5.75 -5.40
CA ALA A 181 11.27 6.20 -6.73
C ALA A 181 10.06 6.17 -7.67
N GLN A 182 9.24 5.12 -7.65
CA GLN A 182 8.05 5.03 -8.49
C GLN A 182 7.00 6.10 -8.17
N PHE A 183 6.74 6.38 -6.90
CA PHE A 183 5.78 7.42 -6.52
C PHE A 183 6.32 8.84 -6.73
N LEU A 184 7.61 9.07 -6.42
CA LEU A 184 8.15 10.41 -6.48
C LEU A 184 8.61 10.79 -7.90
N LEU A 185 9.04 9.85 -8.75
CA LEU A 185 9.42 10.16 -10.14
C LEU A 185 8.19 10.44 -11.01
N GLU A 186 8.15 11.63 -11.60
CA GLU A 186 7.09 12.07 -12.52
C GLU A 186 6.96 11.20 -13.78
N THR A 187 8.05 10.52 -14.17
CA THR A 187 8.06 9.62 -15.31
C THR A 187 7.36 8.30 -15.03
N LYS A 188 6.97 8.05 -13.77
CA LYS A 188 6.33 6.82 -13.31
C LYS A 188 4.96 7.10 -12.71
N ALA A 189 4.84 8.14 -11.88
CA ALA A 189 3.59 8.55 -11.27
C ALA A 189 3.37 10.06 -11.41
N HIS A 190 2.12 10.48 -11.54
CA HIS A 190 1.68 11.86 -11.44
C HIS A 190 0.76 11.99 -10.23
N LEU A 191 1.14 12.79 -9.24
CA LEU A 191 0.48 12.90 -7.94
C LEU A 191 -0.12 14.31 -7.74
N PRO A 192 -1.09 14.75 -8.55
CA PRO A 192 -1.50 16.15 -8.63
C PRO A 192 -2.17 16.71 -7.37
N ARG A 193 -2.55 15.87 -6.40
CA ARG A 193 -3.22 16.27 -5.16
C ARG A 193 -2.49 15.85 -3.88
N LEU A 194 -1.25 15.37 -3.98
CA LEU A 194 -0.53 14.89 -2.81
C LEU A 194 -0.15 16.06 -1.91
N THR A 195 -0.76 16.14 -0.72
CA THR A 195 -0.48 17.19 0.27
C THR A 195 0.26 16.66 1.49
N GLU A 196 0.23 15.36 1.79
CA GLU A 196 0.95 14.77 2.91
C GLU A 196 1.85 13.62 2.43
N LEU A 197 3.15 13.70 2.71
CA LEU A 197 4.10 12.63 2.43
C LEU A 197 4.73 12.18 3.75
N LYS A 198 4.69 10.89 4.04
CA LYS A 198 5.44 10.28 5.13
C LYS A 198 6.46 9.33 4.54
N VAL A 199 7.74 9.56 4.80
CA VAL A 199 8.83 8.82 4.13
C VAL A 199 10.07 8.79 5.01
N ASN A 200 10.91 7.77 4.87
CA ASN A 200 12.22 7.80 5.50
C ASN A 200 13.10 8.87 4.85
N TYR A 201 13.77 9.71 5.66
CA TYR A 201 14.50 10.86 5.13
C TYR A 201 15.72 10.46 4.27
N ASP A 202 16.46 9.43 4.67
CA ASP A 202 17.64 8.98 3.92
C ASP A 202 17.26 8.35 2.59
N GLN A 203 16.14 7.61 2.57
CA GLN A 203 15.60 7.09 1.32
C GLN A 203 15.07 8.21 0.41
N LEU A 204 14.39 9.21 0.97
CA LEU A 204 13.94 10.40 0.23
C LEU A 204 15.13 11.14 -0.40
N LYS A 205 16.20 11.36 0.37
CA LYS A 205 17.46 11.91 -0.14
C LYS A 205 18.03 11.06 -1.27
N THR A 206 18.04 9.75 -1.11
CA THR A 206 18.59 8.85 -2.13
C THR A 206 17.79 8.95 -3.44
N VAL A 207 16.46 8.86 -3.40
CA VAL A 207 15.58 8.96 -4.59
C VAL A 207 15.68 10.31 -5.28
N THR A 208 15.74 11.39 -4.51
CA THR A 208 15.88 12.77 -5.01
C THR A 208 17.31 13.12 -5.42
N LYS A 209 18.26 12.18 -5.27
CA LYS A 209 19.70 12.40 -5.48
C LYS A 209 20.19 13.63 -4.70
N ASN A 210 19.97 13.62 -3.38
CA ASN A 210 20.18 14.75 -2.48
C ASN A 210 19.46 16.03 -2.96
N PHE A 211 18.20 15.92 -3.33
CA PHE A 211 17.39 17.05 -3.82
C PHE A 211 18.00 17.76 -5.04
N THR A 212 18.53 17.00 -6.01
CA THR A 212 19.03 17.52 -7.29
C THR A 212 18.33 16.92 -8.52
N ARG A 213 17.50 15.90 -8.33
CA ARG A 213 16.76 15.22 -9.40
C ARG A 213 15.42 15.89 -9.71
N ASP A 214 15.35 16.73 -10.73
CA ASP A 214 14.13 17.50 -11.05
C ASP A 214 12.89 16.62 -11.30
N ALA A 215 13.09 15.41 -11.85
CA ALA A 215 12.00 14.46 -12.11
C ALA A 215 11.21 14.07 -10.85
N THR A 216 11.75 14.25 -9.64
CA THR A 216 11.00 14.00 -8.41
C THR A 216 10.36 15.25 -7.81
N ARG A 217 10.76 16.43 -8.29
CA ARG A 217 10.35 17.73 -7.74
C ARG A 217 8.88 18.02 -7.99
N ARG A 218 8.34 17.67 -9.16
CA ARG A 218 6.93 17.97 -9.50
C ARG A 218 5.95 17.28 -8.56
N ASN A 219 6.15 16.00 -8.25
CA ASN A 219 5.28 15.27 -7.31
C ASN A 219 5.43 15.75 -5.86
N CYS A 220 6.61 16.26 -5.47
CA CYS A 220 6.83 16.82 -4.13
C CYS A 220 6.30 18.25 -3.96
N SER A 221 6.20 19.03 -5.05
CA SER A 221 5.95 20.48 -5.00
C SER A 221 4.63 20.91 -4.34
N LYS A 222 3.67 20.00 -4.22
CA LYS A 222 2.35 20.24 -3.62
C LYS A 222 2.21 19.69 -2.20
N VAL A 223 3.25 19.03 -1.69
CA VAL A 223 3.25 18.45 -0.35
C VAL A 223 3.39 19.59 0.67
N GLU A 224 2.34 19.74 1.48
CA GLU A 224 2.20 20.70 2.58
C GLU A 224 2.67 20.11 3.92
N ARG A 225 2.72 18.78 4.01
CA ARG A 225 3.09 18.08 5.25
C ARG A 225 4.04 16.92 4.95
N LEU A 226 5.31 17.10 5.29
CA LEU A 226 6.34 16.07 5.22
C LEU A 226 6.60 15.50 6.61
N ILE A 227 6.39 14.19 6.78
CA ILE A 227 6.63 13.48 8.04
C ILE A 227 7.77 12.47 7.82
N VAL A 228 8.89 12.67 8.52
CA VAL A 228 10.05 11.79 8.46
C VAL A 228 10.23 11.06 9.79
N GLU A 229 10.74 9.82 9.76
CA GLU A 229 10.81 8.94 10.94
C GLU A 229 11.86 9.36 11.98
N GLU A 230 12.63 10.44 11.75
CA GLU A 230 13.68 10.94 12.66
C GLU A 230 13.77 12.47 12.69
N SER A 231 14.20 13.01 13.84
CA SER A 231 14.47 14.45 14.06
C SER A 231 15.68 14.88 13.23
N THR A 232 15.45 15.22 11.97
CA THR A 232 16.47 15.72 11.06
C THR A 232 16.26 17.21 10.79
N VAL A 233 17.35 17.99 10.84
CA VAL A 233 17.35 19.36 10.34
C VAL A 233 17.37 19.26 8.81
N PHE A 234 16.31 19.75 8.16
CA PHE A 234 16.24 19.77 6.70
C PHE A 234 17.36 20.62 6.09
N SER A 235 17.97 20.14 5.01
CA SER A 235 18.85 20.99 4.21
C SER A 235 18.02 22.07 3.50
N LYS A 236 18.64 23.19 3.13
CA LYS A 236 17.94 24.26 2.40
C LYS A 236 17.35 23.78 1.07
N ASP A 237 17.93 22.74 0.48
CA ASP A 237 17.49 22.17 -0.80
C ASP A 237 16.13 21.46 -0.70
N VAL A 238 15.75 21.00 0.51
CA VAL A 238 14.43 20.39 0.76
C VAL A 238 13.32 21.35 0.37
N TYR A 239 13.45 22.64 0.68
CA TYR A 239 12.43 23.66 0.38
C TYR A 239 12.27 23.92 -1.13
N GLN A 240 13.23 23.52 -1.97
CA GLN A 240 13.06 23.58 -3.42
C GLN A 240 12.12 22.49 -3.94
N TYR A 241 12.03 21.37 -3.21
CA TYR A 241 11.15 20.23 -3.50
C TYR A 241 9.81 20.34 -2.82
N PHE A 242 9.79 20.96 -1.64
CA PHE A 242 8.64 21.08 -0.77
C PHE A 242 8.44 22.56 -0.39
N PRO A 243 8.03 23.41 -1.34
CA PRO A 243 7.96 24.87 -1.13
C PRO A 243 6.87 25.30 -0.14
N SER A 244 5.98 24.39 0.25
CA SER A 244 4.88 24.63 1.18
C SER A 244 5.17 24.21 2.62
N LEU A 245 6.37 23.68 2.92
CA LEU A 245 6.84 23.37 4.29
C LEU A 245 7.43 24.59 4.99
#